data_AF-B1A1D0-F1
#
_entry.id   AF-B1A1D0-F1
#
_cell.length_a   1.000
_cell.length_b   1.000
_cell.length_c   1.000
_cell.angle_alpha   90.00
_cell.angle_beta   90.00
_cell.angle_gamma   90.00
#
_symmetry.space_group_name_H-M   'P 1'
#
loop_
_entity.id
_entity.type
_entity.pdbx_description
1 polymer ?
#
loop_
_entity_poly.entity_id
_entity_poly.type
_entity_poly.pdbx_seq_one_letter_code
_entity_poly.pdbx_strand_id
1 'polypeptide(L)'
;YYQSGDLIGISGIEKFYEKQLRGQRGVSYVMKNVKGVVKGPYADGKLDTIPRVGATLTSSIDLDLQKYGEDLMVNKKGAIVAIDPSTGEILAMISAPSYDPNELTGEGKRVSKNYSSLSRDKNKPLFNRSMQSRYPPGSTFKTVMAMIGLQRGVVDTTTTYFSCNKRLVGCHDHASPLNVRGSIVNSCNPWYYQEIRRLMDDEGKRYQTSDRLRETLDEWRDEVKGYGLGVKL
;
A
#
# COMPACT_ATOMS: atom_id res chain seq x y z
N TYR A 1 -15.32 -4.45 26.58
CA TYR A 1 -16.27 -4.51 25.45
C TYR A 1 -16.44 -5.95 25.02
N TYR A 2 -15.38 -6.59 24.52
CA TYR A 2 -15.46 -7.99 24.12
C TYR A 2 -15.49 -8.96 25.29
N GLN A 3 -16.14 -10.10 25.07
CA GLN A 3 -16.14 -11.29 25.90
C GLN A 3 -15.54 -12.47 25.12
N SER A 4 -15.17 -13.53 25.83
CA SER A 4 -14.73 -14.77 25.16
C SER A 4 -15.84 -15.29 24.25
N GLY A 5 -15.52 -15.66 23.02
CA GLY A 5 -16.50 -16.03 21.99
C GLY A 5 -16.83 -14.91 21.01
N ASP A 6 -16.51 -13.65 21.32
CA ASP A 6 -16.79 -12.54 20.42
C ASP A 6 -15.81 -12.51 19.24
N LEU A 7 -16.33 -12.19 18.05
CA LEU A 7 -15.51 -11.95 16.85
C LEU A 7 -14.95 -10.53 16.85
N ILE A 8 -13.76 -10.38 16.26
CA ILE A 8 -13.06 -9.10 16.11
C ILE A 8 -12.36 -9.05 14.74
N GLY A 9 -12.41 -7.91 14.06
CA GLY A 9 -11.66 -7.66 12.84
C GLY A 9 -10.15 -7.67 13.09
N ILE A 10 -9.45 -8.66 12.52
CA ILE A 10 -8.01 -8.86 12.75
C ILE A 10 -7.11 -8.28 11.67
N SER A 11 -7.65 -7.97 10.48
CA SER A 11 -6.91 -7.40 9.36
C SER A 11 -7.79 -6.57 8.43
N GLY A 12 -7.18 -5.91 7.45
CA GLY A 12 -7.89 -5.17 6.39
C GLY A 12 -8.84 -4.09 6.91
N ILE A 13 -9.94 -3.91 6.17
CA ILE A 13 -10.99 -2.94 6.49
C ILE A 13 -11.66 -3.24 7.83
N GLU A 14 -11.82 -4.52 8.18
CA GLU A 14 -12.47 -4.92 9.43
C GLU A 14 -11.67 -4.43 10.64
N LYS A 15 -10.34 -4.64 10.65
CA LYS A 15 -9.49 -4.12 11.72
C LYS A 15 -9.49 -2.60 11.79
N PHE A 16 -9.38 -1.95 10.63
CA PHE A 16 -9.27 -0.49 10.58
C PHE A 16 -10.55 0.18 11.10
N TYR A 17 -11.71 -0.32 10.69
CA TYR A 17 -13.03 0.20 11.08
C TYR A 17 -13.71 -0.57 12.21
N GLU A 18 -12.98 -1.41 12.95
CA GLU A 18 -13.53 -2.29 13.99
C GLU A 18 -14.40 -1.51 15.00
N LYS A 19 -13.97 -0.31 15.40
CA LYS A 19 -14.71 0.51 16.37
C LYS A 19 -16.07 0.95 15.85
N GLN A 20 -16.19 1.20 14.56
CA GLN A 20 -17.41 1.61 13.87
C GLN A 20 -18.30 0.40 13.56
N LEU A 21 -17.69 -0.71 13.13
CA LEU A 21 -18.37 -1.94 12.74
C LEU A 21 -18.96 -2.72 13.92
N ARG A 22 -18.30 -2.72 15.09
CA ARG A 22 -18.71 -3.54 16.23
C ARG A 22 -19.98 -3.07 16.96
N GLY A 23 -20.45 -1.84 16.70
CA GLY A 23 -21.59 -1.25 17.39
C GLY A 23 -21.37 -1.03 18.89
N GLN A 24 -22.47 -1.07 19.65
CA GLN A 24 -22.46 -0.99 21.11
C GLN A 24 -23.30 -2.12 21.71
N ARG A 25 -22.74 -2.86 22.67
CA ARG A 25 -23.48 -3.91 23.40
C ARG A 25 -24.54 -3.26 24.30
N GLY A 26 -25.73 -3.84 24.26
CA GLY A 26 -26.75 -3.63 25.28
C GLY A 26 -26.42 -4.44 26.54
N VAL A 27 -27.09 -4.10 27.63
CA VAL A 27 -26.99 -4.80 28.91
C VAL A 27 -28.39 -5.11 29.38
N SER A 28 -28.62 -6.33 29.86
CA SER A 28 -29.84 -6.68 30.60
C SER A 28 -29.49 -7.20 31.98
N TYR A 29 -30.06 -6.57 33.00
CA TYR A 29 -29.89 -6.96 34.39
C TYR A 29 -31.03 -7.89 34.78
N VAL A 30 -30.68 -9.07 35.30
CA VAL A 30 -31.67 -10.08 35.71
C VAL A 30 -31.53 -10.41 37.18
N MET A 31 -32.67 -10.57 37.86
CA MET A 31 -32.70 -11.08 39.23
C MET A 31 -32.52 -12.59 39.22
N LYS A 32 -31.67 -13.10 40.13
CA LYS A 32 -31.47 -14.53 40.34
C LYS A 32 -31.70 -14.89 41.81
N ASN A 33 -32.24 -16.08 42.07
CA ASN A 33 -32.32 -16.60 43.44
C ASN A 33 -30.96 -17.20 43.88
N VAL A 34 -30.88 -17.67 45.13
CA VAL A 34 -29.67 -18.31 45.70
C VAL A 34 -29.22 -19.57 44.95
N LYS A 35 -30.11 -20.17 44.15
CA LYS A 35 -29.82 -21.33 43.28
C LYS A 35 -29.47 -20.92 41.84
N GLY A 36 -29.37 -19.62 41.55
CA GLY A 36 -29.01 -19.09 40.23
C GLY A 36 -30.16 -19.01 39.21
N VAL A 37 -31.40 -19.33 39.60
CA VAL A 37 -32.56 -19.32 38.69
C VAL A 37 -33.02 -17.88 38.44
N VAL A 38 -33.15 -17.51 37.15
CA VAL A 38 -33.62 -16.19 36.70
C VAL A 38 -35.09 -16.00 37.10
N LYS A 39 -35.39 -14.87 37.76
CA LYS A 39 -36.72 -14.52 38.26
C LYS A 39 -37.38 -13.35 37.53
N GLY A 40 -36.69 -12.74 36.56
CA GLY A 40 -37.18 -11.61 35.78
C GLY A 40 -36.13 -10.49 35.68
N PRO A 41 -36.47 -9.38 34.99
CA PRO A 41 -35.59 -8.23 34.88
C PRO A 41 -35.43 -7.54 36.24
N TYR A 42 -34.23 -7.05 36.53
CA TYR A 42 -33.94 -6.28 37.73
C TYR A 42 -34.47 -4.86 37.61
N ALA A 43 -35.08 -4.34 38.68
CA ALA A 43 -35.66 -3.00 38.72
C ALA A 43 -36.56 -2.68 37.50
N ASP A 44 -37.36 -3.66 37.06
CA ASP A 44 -38.24 -3.59 35.89
C ASP A 44 -37.52 -3.18 34.59
N GLY A 45 -36.23 -3.52 34.46
CA GLY A 45 -35.42 -3.22 33.28
C GLY A 45 -34.96 -1.76 33.18
N LYS A 46 -35.13 -0.94 34.23
CA LYS A 46 -34.69 0.48 34.23
C LYS A 46 -33.20 0.68 34.00
N LEU A 47 -32.39 -0.35 34.30
CA LEU A 47 -30.95 -0.32 34.09
C LEU A 47 -30.54 -0.96 32.75
N ASP A 48 -31.48 -1.55 32.03
CA ASP A 48 -31.21 -2.24 30.78
C ASP A 48 -30.90 -1.20 29.69
N THR A 49 -29.97 -1.56 28.80
CA THR A 49 -29.62 -0.75 27.64
C THR A 49 -29.81 -1.57 26.38
N ILE A 50 -30.44 -0.96 25.36
CA ILE A 50 -30.60 -1.59 24.05
C ILE A 50 -29.26 -1.61 23.30
N PRO A 51 -28.93 -2.70 22.60
CA PRO A 51 -27.75 -2.74 21.75
C PRO A 51 -27.92 -1.77 20.57
N ARG A 52 -26.79 -1.23 20.09
CA ARG A 52 -26.72 -0.44 18.85
C ARG A 52 -25.94 -1.21 17.82
N VAL A 53 -26.55 -1.42 16.65
CA VAL A 53 -25.88 -2.05 15.51
C VAL A 53 -24.72 -1.17 15.05
N GLY A 54 -23.64 -1.80 14.58
CA GLY A 54 -22.52 -1.09 13.99
C GLY A 54 -22.88 -0.36 12.71
N ALA A 55 -21.98 0.53 12.30
CA ALA A 55 -22.12 1.25 11.04
C ALA A 55 -22.00 0.29 9.84
N THR A 56 -22.72 0.60 8.76
CA THR A 56 -22.47 0.00 7.45
C THR A 56 -21.37 0.78 6.75
N LEU A 57 -20.43 0.08 6.11
CA LEU A 57 -19.40 0.69 5.28
C LEU A 57 -19.73 0.48 3.81
N THR A 58 -19.56 1.51 3.01
CA THR A 58 -19.58 1.41 1.54
C THR A 58 -18.14 1.53 1.06
N SER A 59 -17.68 0.59 0.24
CA SER A 59 -16.34 0.59 -0.32
C SER A 59 -16.35 1.10 -1.76
N SER A 60 -15.27 1.73 -2.19
CA SER A 60 -15.03 2.11 -3.59
C SER A 60 -14.60 0.92 -4.46
N ILE A 61 -14.39 -0.26 -3.88
CA ILE A 61 -13.98 -1.46 -4.62
C ILE A 61 -15.09 -1.86 -5.59
N ASP A 62 -14.73 -1.90 -6.87
CA ASP A 62 -15.53 -2.52 -7.91
C ASP A 62 -15.28 -4.03 -7.86
N LEU A 63 -16.34 -4.79 -7.57
CA LEU A 63 -16.24 -6.23 -7.33
C LEU A 63 -15.86 -7.00 -8.60
N ASP A 64 -16.34 -6.57 -9.76
CA ASP A 64 -16.04 -7.23 -11.03
C ASP A 64 -14.58 -6.98 -11.42
N LEU A 65 -14.09 -5.75 -11.22
CA LEU A 65 -12.69 -5.39 -11.44
C LEU A 65 -11.75 -6.12 -10.48
N GLN A 66 -12.11 -6.20 -9.19
CA GLN A 66 -11.36 -6.94 -8.18
C GLN A 66 -11.22 -8.41 -8.58
N LYS A 67 -12.34 -9.06 -8.93
CA LYS A 67 -12.37 -10.46 -9.34
C LYS A 67 -11.54 -10.70 -10.60
N TYR A 68 -11.67 -9.83 -11.60
CA TYR A 68 -10.86 -9.90 -12.81
C TYR A 68 -9.36 -9.81 -12.50
N GLY A 69 -8.96 -8.90 -11.60
CA GLY A 69 -7.57 -8.80 -11.15
C GLY A 69 -7.06 -10.05 -10.43
N GLU A 70 -7.90 -10.70 -9.64
CA GLU A 70 -7.58 -11.96 -8.96
C GLU A 70 -7.38 -13.10 -9.97
N ASP A 71 -8.25 -13.22 -10.97
CA ASP A 71 -8.15 -14.21 -12.05
C ASP A 71 -6.84 -14.03 -12.85
N LEU A 72 -6.46 -12.79 -13.15
CA LEU A 72 -5.19 -12.48 -13.84
C LEU A 72 -3.94 -12.87 -13.04
N MET A 73 -4.07 -13.00 -11.72
CA MET A 73 -2.99 -13.26 -10.76
C MET A 73 -2.92 -14.72 -10.31
N VAL A 74 -3.78 -15.61 -10.84
CA VAL A 74 -3.69 -17.06 -10.61
C VAL A 74 -2.29 -17.56 -11.00
N ASN A 75 -1.67 -18.34 -10.11
CA ASN A 75 -0.28 -18.84 -10.23
C ASN A 75 0.81 -17.76 -10.33
N LYS A 76 0.51 -16.52 -9.93
CA LYS A 76 1.48 -15.41 -9.89
C LYS A 76 1.73 -14.93 -8.48
N LYS A 77 2.82 -14.17 -8.31
CA LYS A 77 3.19 -13.49 -7.07
C LYS A 77 3.31 -12.01 -7.35
N GLY A 78 2.57 -11.19 -6.63
CA GLY A 78 2.61 -9.74 -6.83
C GLY A 78 1.36 -9.06 -6.29
N ALA A 79 1.11 -7.86 -6.79
CA ALA A 79 -0.05 -7.06 -6.44
C ALA A 79 -0.53 -6.26 -7.64
N ILE A 80 -1.80 -5.90 -7.62
CA ILE A 80 -2.43 -4.95 -8.55
C ILE A 80 -3.20 -3.95 -7.70
N VAL A 81 -3.04 -2.67 -8.00
CA VAL A 81 -3.84 -1.59 -7.39
C VAL A 81 -4.38 -0.73 -8.53
N ALA A 82 -5.70 -0.62 -8.60
CA ALA A 82 -6.39 0.30 -9.51
C ALA A 82 -6.92 1.48 -8.70
N ILE A 83 -6.61 2.69 -9.15
CA ILE A 83 -6.95 3.94 -8.48
C ILE A 83 -7.67 4.82 -9.48
N ASP A 84 -8.77 5.46 -9.08
CA ASP A 84 -9.30 6.61 -9.79
C ASP A 84 -8.44 7.83 -9.46
N PRO A 85 -7.65 8.38 -10.40
CA PRO A 85 -6.75 9.50 -10.09
C PRO A 85 -7.47 10.80 -9.75
N SER A 86 -8.73 10.95 -10.16
CA SER A 86 -9.51 12.18 -9.94
C SER A 86 -10.08 12.25 -8.52
N THR A 87 -10.39 11.11 -7.91
CA THR A 87 -10.97 11.01 -6.56
C THR A 87 -9.99 10.44 -5.53
N GLY A 88 -8.96 9.72 -5.97
CA GLY A 88 -8.06 8.95 -5.11
C GLY A 88 -8.65 7.63 -4.61
N GLU A 89 -9.84 7.26 -5.06
CA GLU A 89 -10.51 6.03 -4.66
C GLU A 89 -9.77 4.79 -5.16
N ILE A 90 -9.74 3.76 -4.33
CA ILE A 90 -9.19 2.45 -4.71
C ILE A 90 -10.32 1.61 -5.29
N LEU A 91 -10.24 1.35 -6.59
CA LEU A 91 -11.25 0.58 -7.33
C LEU A 91 -10.99 -0.93 -7.25
N ALA A 92 -9.71 -1.33 -7.14
CA ALA A 92 -9.33 -2.72 -6.90
C ALA A 92 -7.98 -2.80 -6.20
N MET A 93 -7.82 -3.80 -5.33
CA MET A 93 -6.62 -4.04 -4.54
C MET A 93 -6.37 -5.53 -4.37
N ILE A 94 -5.54 -6.08 -5.25
CA ILE A 94 -5.24 -7.51 -5.32
C ILE A 94 -3.84 -7.77 -4.75
N SER A 95 -3.73 -8.80 -3.92
CA SER A 95 -2.45 -9.36 -3.45
C SER A 95 -2.45 -10.86 -3.73
N ALA A 96 -1.42 -11.35 -4.43
CA ALA A 96 -1.34 -12.74 -4.83
C ALA A 96 -0.04 -13.44 -4.41
N PRO A 97 -0.09 -14.72 -4.01
CA PRO A 97 -1.32 -15.49 -3.78
C PRO A 97 -2.08 -15.00 -2.54
N SER A 98 -3.39 -15.25 -2.53
CA SER A 98 -4.30 -14.96 -1.42
C SER A 98 -4.75 -16.25 -0.72
N TYR A 99 -5.69 -16.15 0.21
CA TYR A 99 -6.34 -17.26 0.91
C TYR A 99 -7.83 -16.96 1.06
N ASP A 100 -8.66 -17.98 1.32
CA ASP A 100 -10.08 -17.77 1.66
C ASP A 100 -10.19 -17.25 3.11
N PRO A 101 -10.69 -16.02 3.34
CA PRO A 101 -10.83 -15.47 4.69
C PRO A 101 -11.67 -16.34 5.63
N ASN A 102 -12.62 -17.13 5.11
CA ASN A 102 -13.46 -18.04 5.91
C ASN A 102 -12.66 -19.15 6.60
N GLU A 103 -11.44 -19.44 6.13
CA GLU A 103 -10.53 -20.37 6.79
C GLU A 103 -10.04 -19.86 8.15
N LEU A 104 -10.04 -18.53 8.34
CA LEU A 104 -9.56 -17.85 9.54
C LEU A 104 -10.69 -17.26 10.40
N THR A 105 -11.95 -17.47 10.03
CA THR A 105 -13.12 -17.00 10.79
C THR A 105 -13.56 -18.02 11.84
N GLY A 106 -13.90 -17.52 13.04
CA GLY A 106 -14.41 -18.29 14.16
C GLY A 106 -13.32 -18.72 15.16
N GLU A 107 -13.60 -19.76 15.94
CA GLU A 107 -12.73 -20.21 17.03
C GLU A 107 -12.35 -21.70 16.90
N GLY A 108 -11.35 -22.11 17.69
CA GLY A 108 -11.00 -23.51 17.91
C GLY A 108 -9.90 -24.06 17.00
N LYS A 109 -9.65 -25.38 17.14
CA LYS A 109 -8.48 -26.07 16.57
C LYS A 109 -8.38 -25.97 15.04
N ARG A 110 -9.52 -25.89 14.33
CA ARG A 110 -9.56 -25.77 12.86
C ARG A 110 -8.89 -24.47 12.41
N VAL A 111 -9.29 -23.34 12.98
CA VAL A 111 -8.75 -22.01 12.65
C VAL A 111 -7.26 -21.95 12.98
N SER A 112 -6.85 -22.46 14.15
CA SER A 112 -5.42 -22.51 14.53
C SER A 112 -4.58 -23.34 13.56
N LYS A 113 -5.11 -24.47 13.07
CA LYS A 113 -4.43 -25.31 12.08
C LYS A 113 -4.31 -24.61 10.73
N ASN A 114 -5.39 -23.98 10.25
CA ASN A 114 -5.39 -23.23 9.00
C ASN A 114 -4.39 -22.07 9.04
N TYR A 115 -4.42 -21.26 10.11
CA TYR A 115 -3.44 -20.19 10.32
C TYR A 115 -2.00 -20.73 10.34
N SER A 116 -1.75 -21.83 11.05
CA SER A 116 -0.42 -22.43 11.08
C SER A 116 0.04 -22.95 9.71
N SER A 117 -0.87 -23.40 8.86
CA SER A 117 -0.58 -23.82 7.49
C SER A 117 -0.22 -22.60 6.62
N LEU A 118 -1.10 -21.60 6.59
CA LEU A 118 -0.95 -20.38 5.79
C LEU A 118 0.30 -19.56 6.18
N SER A 119 0.62 -19.51 7.47
CA SER A 119 1.82 -18.80 7.97
C SER A 119 3.13 -19.49 7.61
N ARG A 120 3.13 -20.81 7.39
CA ARG A 120 4.30 -21.60 6.98
C ARG A 120 4.43 -21.75 5.46
N ASP A 121 3.42 -21.31 4.72
CA ASP A 121 3.44 -21.36 3.26
C ASP A 121 4.57 -20.47 2.72
N LYS A 122 5.45 -21.07 1.89
CA LYS A 122 6.58 -20.40 1.23
C LYS A 122 6.13 -19.24 0.34
N ASN A 123 4.90 -19.29 -0.16
CA ASN A 123 4.31 -18.27 -1.00
C ASN A 123 3.69 -17.12 -0.22
N LYS A 124 3.67 -17.16 1.12
CA LYS A 124 3.23 -16.06 2.01
C LYS A 124 1.86 -15.47 1.61
N PRO A 125 0.76 -16.25 1.66
CA PRO A 125 -0.58 -15.77 1.30
C PRO A 125 -1.15 -14.76 2.30
N LEU A 126 -0.70 -14.79 3.57
CA LEU A 126 -1.09 -13.80 4.59
C LEU A 126 -0.43 -12.41 4.40
N PHE A 127 0.54 -12.30 3.50
CA PHE A 127 1.29 -11.06 3.28
C PHE A 127 0.60 -10.21 2.21
N ASN A 128 0.08 -9.06 2.63
CA ASN A 128 -0.56 -8.10 1.71
C ASN A 128 0.51 -7.37 0.90
N ARG A 129 0.75 -7.83 -0.32
CA ARG A 129 1.79 -7.27 -1.20
C ARG A 129 1.48 -5.87 -1.68
N SER A 130 0.20 -5.53 -1.87
CA SER A 130 -0.21 -4.18 -2.30
C SER A 130 0.16 -3.09 -1.28
N MET A 131 0.23 -3.41 0.01
CA MET A 131 0.55 -2.42 1.07
C MET A 131 1.92 -2.62 1.71
N GLN A 132 2.34 -3.87 1.87
CA GLN A 132 3.47 -4.22 2.75
C GLN A 132 4.73 -4.55 1.98
N SER A 133 4.64 -4.76 0.66
CA SER A 133 5.82 -5.08 -0.14
C SER A 133 6.71 -3.85 -0.32
N ARG A 134 8.02 -4.08 -0.25
CA ARG A 134 9.05 -3.07 -0.50
C ARG A 134 9.93 -3.57 -1.64
N TYR A 135 9.54 -3.25 -2.86
CA TYR A 135 10.35 -3.50 -4.04
C TYR A 135 11.08 -2.21 -4.43
N PRO A 136 12.33 -2.29 -4.92
CA PRO A 136 12.90 -1.18 -5.67
C PRO A 136 11.93 -0.82 -6.81
N PRO A 137 11.51 0.44 -6.97
CA PRO A 137 10.52 0.81 -7.99
C PRO A 137 11.06 0.57 -9.41
N GLY A 138 12.39 0.52 -9.56
CA GLY A 138 13.02 0.30 -10.85
C GLY A 138 12.71 1.44 -11.81
N SER A 139 12.50 1.11 -13.08
CA SER A 139 12.33 2.11 -14.14
C SER A 139 11.03 2.90 -14.06
N THR A 140 10.04 2.52 -13.24
CA THR A 140 8.83 3.34 -13.05
C THR A 140 9.17 4.69 -12.41
N PHE A 141 10.22 4.74 -11.59
CA PHE A 141 10.71 5.95 -10.91
C PHE A 141 11.37 6.97 -11.84
N LYS A 142 11.72 6.56 -13.07
CA LYS A 142 12.31 7.46 -14.09
C LYS A 142 11.41 8.64 -14.44
N THR A 143 10.09 8.46 -14.36
CA THR A 143 9.12 9.55 -14.57
C THR A 143 9.28 10.67 -13.54
N VAL A 144 9.46 10.30 -12.26
CA VAL A 144 9.72 11.24 -11.16
C VAL A 144 11.06 11.94 -11.34
N MET A 145 12.09 11.18 -11.73
CA MET A 145 13.42 11.75 -12.01
C MET A 145 13.37 12.78 -13.14
N ALA A 146 12.77 12.43 -14.27
CA ALA A 146 12.61 13.32 -15.42
C ALA A 146 11.85 14.60 -15.04
N MET A 147 10.79 14.48 -14.23
CA MET A 147 10.02 15.62 -13.74
C MET A 147 10.87 16.54 -12.86
N ILE A 148 11.62 16.00 -11.91
CA ILE A 148 12.53 16.79 -11.05
C ILE A 148 13.62 17.47 -11.88
N GLY A 149 14.21 16.75 -12.83
CA GLY A 149 15.24 17.29 -13.72
C GLY A 149 14.72 18.47 -14.54
N LEU A 150 13.50 18.36 -15.07
CA LEU A 150 12.81 19.44 -15.78
C LEU A 150 12.50 20.62 -14.86
N GLN A 151 11.99 20.36 -13.65
CA GLN A 151 11.64 21.41 -12.69
C GLN A 151 12.86 22.21 -12.22
N ARG A 152 14.00 21.54 -12.04
CA ARG A 152 15.28 22.19 -11.71
C ARG A 152 16.01 22.76 -12.93
N GLY A 153 15.48 22.57 -14.14
CA GLY A 153 16.08 23.08 -15.38
C GLY A 153 17.42 22.44 -15.76
N VAL A 154 17.80 21.31 -15.13
CA VAL A 154 19.06 20.60 -15.45
C VAL A 154 18.95 19.79 -16.75
N VAL A 155 17.71 19.53 -17.17
CA VAL A 155 17.34 18.99 -18.48
C VAL A 155 16.13 19.77 -19.00
N ASP A 156 15.94 19.77 -20.31
CA ASP A 156 14.78 20.37 -20.98
C ASP A 156 14.28 19.47 -22.12
N THR A 157 13.03 19.65 -22.55
CA THR A 157 12.40 18.77 -23.55
C THR A 157 12.86 19.02 -24.99
N THR A 158 13.53 20.14 -25.25
CA THR A 158 13.81 20.64 -26.61
C THR A 158 15.28 20.54 -27.02
N THR A 159 16.21 20.81 -26.11
CA THR A 159 17.64 20.92 -26.38
C THR A 159 18.46 19.82 -25.72
N THR A 160 17.95 19.21 -24.64
CA THR A 160 18.69 18.15 -23.95
C THR A 160 18.57 16.81 -24.66
N TYR A 161 19.71 16.34 -25.18
CA TYR A 161 19.87 15.00 -25.74
C TYR A 161 21.06 14.30 -25.08
N PHE A 162 20.85 13.05 -24.65
CA PHE A 162 21.94 12.21 -24.16
C PHE A 162 22.10 10.95 -24.99
N SER A 163 23.36 10.58 -25.24
CA SER A 163 23.72 9.30 -25.83
C SER A 163 23.56 8.17 -24.81
N CYS A 164 23.11 7.01 -25.29
CA CYS A 164 23.02 5.79 -24.52
C CYS A 164 24.42 5.15 -24.40
N ASN A 165 25.25 5.74 -23.55
CA ASN A 165 26.59 5.22 -23.29
C ASN A 165 26.53 4.03 -22.32
N LYS A 166 26.45 2.81 -22.87
CA LYS A 166 26.38 1.56 -22.08
C LYS A 166 27.63 1.27 -21.24
N ARG A 167 28.73 2.04 -21.42
CA ARG A 167 29.91 1.95 -20.55
C ARG A 167 29.67 2.59 -19.17
N LEU A 168 28.70 3.51 -19.04
CA LEU A 168 28.34 4.13 -17.77
C LEU A 168 27.49 3.18 -16.92
N VAL A 169 26.46 2.59 -17.55
CA VAL A 169 25.54 1.62 -16.94
C VAL A 169 24.90 0.80 -18.06
N GLY A 170 24.67 -0.51 -17.81
CA GLY A 170 24.08 -1.41 -18.81
C GLY A 170 22.68 -0.96 -19.26
N CYS A 171 22.36 -1.17 -20.54
CA CYS A 171 21.06 -0.83 -21.14
C CYS A 171 20.72 -1.81 -22.27
N HIS A 172 19.43 -1.96 -22.55
CA HIS A 172 18.95 -2.69 -23.73
C HIS A 172 19.14 -1.85 -25.01
N ASP A 173 18.92 -2.46 -26.18
CA ASP A 173 19.08 -1.79 -27.47
C ASP A 173 17.88 -0.91 -27.80
N HIS A 174 18.17 0.32 -28.21
CA HIS A 174 17.21 1.31 -28.68
C HIS A 174 17.94 2.44 -29.44
N ALA A 175 17.19 3.31 -30.12
CA ALA A 175 17.74 4.46 -30.82
C ALA A 175 18.48 5.42 -29.86
N SER A 176 19.50 6.12 -30.36
CA SER A 176 20.30 7.07 -29.58
C SER A 176 20.92 8.13 -30.50
N PRO A 177 21.10 9.39 -30.06
CA PRO A 177 20.77 9.96 -28.74
C PRO A 177 19.26 10.12 -28.49
N LEU A 178 18.88 10.35 -27.23
CA LEU A 178 17.47 10.50 -26.83
C LEU A 178 17.24 11.83 -26.10
N ASN A 179 16.11 12.47 -26.39
CA ASN A 179 15.54 13.52 -25.54
C ASN A 179 14.81 12.92 -24.32
N VAL A 180 14.25 13.78 -23.45
CA VAL A 180 13.51 13.35 -22.23
C VAL A 180 12.39 12.36 -22.57
N ARG A 181 11.57 12.65 -23.60
CA ARG A 181 10.50 11.73 -24.01
C ARG A 181 11.05 10.38 -24.46
N GLY A 182 12.09 10.41 -25.28
CA GLY A 182 12.78 9.20 -25.76
C GLY A 182 13.37 8.37 -24.61
N SER A 183 13.88 9.02 -23.56
CA SER A 183 14.46 8.35 -22.40
C SER A 183 13.42 7.59 -21.57
N ILE A 184 12.22 8.14 -21.43
CA ILE A 184 11.09 7.48 -20.76
C ILE A 184 10.59 6.31 -21.61
N VAL A 185 10.30 6.56 -22.90
CA VAL A 185 9.76 5.54 -23.82
C VAL A 185 10.67 4.31 -23.92
N ASN A 186 11.99 4.55 -24.03
CA ASN A 186 12.98 3.48 -24.15
C ASN A 186 13.59 3.10 -22.80
N SER A 187 13.11 3.63 -21.68
CA SER A 187 13.64 3.34 -20.34
C SER A 187 15.19 3.37 -20.29
N CYS A 188 15.81 4.39 -20.89
CA CYS A 188 17.26 4.39 -21.13
C CYS A 188 18.07 4.62 -19.85
N ASN A 189 18.80 3.61 -19.35
CA ASN A 189 19.56 3.75 -18.09
C ASN A 189 20.66 4.82 -18.13
N PRO A 190 21.53 4.90 -19.17
CA PRO A 190 22.58 5.93 -19.24
C PRO A 190 22.05 7.36 -19.30
N TRP A 191 20.82 7.56 -19.79
CA TRP A 191 20.19 8.89 -19.82
C TRP A 191 19.95 9.40 -18.40
N TYR A 192 19.34 8.57 -17.53
CA TYR A 192 19.09 8.92 -16.13
C TYR A 192 20.37 8.98 -15.27
N TYR A 193 21.41 8.22 -15.63
CA TYR A 193 22.72 8.40 -15.02
C TYR A 193 23.28 9.81 -15.28
N GLN A 194 23.12 10.32 -16.50
CA GLN A 194 23.57 11.66 -16.88
C GLN A 194 22.68 12.76 -16.28
N GLU A 195 21.37 12.55 -16.21
CA GLU A 195 20.45 13.44 -15.51
C GLU A 195 20.81 13.58 -14.04
N ILE A 196 20.97 12.46 -13.30
CA ILE A 196 21.38 12.51 -11.89
C ILE A 196 22.70 13.24 -11.76
N ARG A 197 23.66 12.98 -12.66
CA ARG A 197 24.94 13.70 -12.62
C ARG A 197 24.74 15.21 -12.76
N ARG A 198 23.88 15.69 -13.66
CA ARG A 198 23.58 17.13 -13.79
C ARG A 198 22.78 17.67 -12.61
N LEU A 199 21.81 16.90 -12.12
CA LEU A 199 20.99 17.25 -10.97
C LEU A 199 21.81 17.48 -9.72
N MET A 200 22.83 16.65 -9.55
CA MET A 200 23.73 16.73 -8.43
C MET A 200 24.82 17.78 -8.68
N ASP A 201 25.15 18.13 -9.93
CA ASP A 201 26.18 19.13 -10.27
C ASP A 201 25.70 20.54 -9.89
N ASP A 202 26.47 21.23 -9.05
CA ASP A 202 26.13 22.55 -8.51
C ASP A 202 26.63 23.64 -9.48
N GLU A 203 25.98 23.74 -10.65
CA GLU A 203 26.27 24.74 -11.69
C GLU A 203 27.75 24.73 -12.17
N GLY A 204 28.35 23.54 -12.26
CA GLY A 204 29.74 23.37 -12.70
C GLY A 204 30.78 23.56 -11.60
N LYS A 205 30.36 23.81 -10.35
CA LYS A 205 31.22 23.64 -9.18
C LYS A 205 31.30 22.14 -8.88
N ARG A 206 32.33 21.48 -9.42
CA ARG A 206 32.76 20.14 -8.93
C ARG A 206 32.75 20.17 -7.40
N TYR A 207 32.07 19.22 -6.76
CA TYR A 207 31.97 19.17 -5.29
C TYR A 207 33.34 19.40 -4.67
N GLN A 208 33.52 20.56 -4.06
CA GLN A 208 34.76 20.87 -3.37
C GLN A 208 34.80 20.12 -2.02
N THR A 209 33.64 19.69 -1.51
CA THR A 209 33.47 18.95 -0.26
C THR A 209 32.33 17.93 -0.35
N SER A 210 32.35 16.91 0.52
CA SER A 210 31.27 15.91 0.65
C SER A 210 29.95 16.49 1.14
N ASP A 211 29.96 17.67 1.74
CA ASP A 211 28.80 18.22 2.44
C ASP A 211 27.79 18.81 1.45
N ARG A 212 28.28 19.50 0.40
CA ARG A 212 27.39 20.01 -0.66
C ARG A 212 26.65 18.89 -1.38
N LEU A 213 27.32 17.76 -1.65
CA LEU A 213 26.67 16.59 -2.24
C LEU A 213 25.55 16.04 -1.34
N ARG A 214 25.76 16.00 -0.02
CA ARG A 214 24.74 15.55 0.93
C ARG A 214 23.55 16.50 0.95
N GLU A 215 23.79 17.79 0.97
CA GLU A 215 22.73 18.81 0.89
C GLU A 215 21.90 18.65 -0.38
N THR A 216 22.52 18.53 -1.55
CA THR A 216 21.77 18.35 -2.82
C THR A 216 20.98 17.04 -2.85
N LEU A 217 21.51 15.98 -2.23
CA LEU A 217 20.77 14.72 -2.07
C LEU A 217 19.58 14.87 -1.12
N ASP A 218 19.73 15.64 -0.04
CA ASP A 218 18.64 15.93 0.89
C ASP A 218 17.56 16.78 0.23
N GLU A 219 17.94 17.82 -0.54
CA GLU A 219 17.02 18.63 -1.36
C GLU A 219 16.24 17.76 -2.35
N TRP A 220 16.94 16.92 -3.12
CA TRP A 220 16.30 15.98 -4.05
C TRP A 220 15.34 15.02 -3.33
N ARG A 221 15.75 14.48 -2.17
CA ARG A 221 14.91 13.59 -1.37
C ARG A 221 13.65 14.30 -0.91
N ASP A 222 13.78 15.56 -0.49
CA ASP A 222 12.66 16.33 0.03
C ASP A 222 11.71 16.76 -1.09
N GLU A 223 12.20 17.01 -2.31
CA GLU A 223 11.38 17.14 -3.52
C GLU A 223 10.62 15.84 -3.84
N VAL A 224 11.29 14.68 -3.82
CA VAL A 224 10.64 13.36 -4.00
C VAL A 224 9.52 13.16 -2.97
N LYS A 225 9.78 13.49 -1.70
CA LYS A 225 8.76 13.45 -0.64
C LYS A 225 7.64 14.45 -0.83
N GLY A 226 7.93 15.61 -1.43
CA GLY A 226 6.93 16.62 -1.80
C GLY A 226 5.85 16.08 -2.74
N TYR A 227 6.18 15.08 -3.57
CA TYR A 227 5.22 14.35 -4.40
C TYR A 227 4.52 13.18 -3.68
N GLY A 228 4.63 13.10 -2.35
CA GLY A 228 4.01 12.06 -1.53
C GLY A 228 4.77 10.72 -1.50
N LEU A 229 5.94 10.62 -2.16
CA LEU A 229 6.71 9.38 -2.22
C LEU A 229 7.61 9.23 -0.98
N GLY A 230 7.56 8.06 -0.34
CA GLY A 230 8.36 7.77 0.86
C GLY A 230 7.90 8.49 2.13
N VAL A 231 6.72 9.12 2.09
CA VAL A 231 6.03 9.68 3.26
C VAL A 231 5.02 8.66 3.77
N LYS A 232 4.88 8.57 5.09
CA LYS A 232 3.84 7.74 5.70
C LYS A 232 2.50 8.45 5.55
N LEU A 233 1.57 7.83 4.81
CA LEU A 233 0.17 8.22 4.73
C LEU A 233 -0.53 8.07 6.08
#